data_AF-A0A9W3CW86-F1
#
_entry.id   AF-A0A9W3CW86-F1
#
_cell.length_a   1.000
_cell.length_b   1.000
_cell.length_c   1.000
_cell.angle_alpha   90.00
_cell.angle_beta   90.00
_cell.angle_gamma   90.00
#
_symmetry.space_group_name_H-M   'P 1'
#
loop_
_entity.id
_entity.type
_entity.pdbx_description
1 polymer ?
#
loop_
_entity_poly.entity_id
_entity_poly.type
_entity_poly.pdbx_seq_one_letter_code
_entity_poly.pdbx_strand_id
1 'polypeptide(L)'
;MASKTMAEKENSSSEKPSLIPSLPEDLIIDILARVSRLEYPTLSLVSKQFQSLVASPELYARRSLLGCTEHCLYIVLYEGENHLFRWYIIRPKANGNRSLVRIPSASPSDTRRKLCRGGLEEDIRVCMPVAMSYTRAALIEDKIYVMGRLGDFQNLIVLFNTKTHMWEPEILKPDIELHGERKSLDSCLVGGWLVLADKFYMRHDIETLVYDPKENIWRPDDMLRYVKMPTACVDDMLYYYSVYDFTKKIKTYDPKRRCWEVVKGLRKLFSKMKNLQCIHAANYGGKLALFYTSKEDYRRGRGVKSKREIWCADISLERRQGGEIWGKVEWCGQVLVADLWVKNCLNVMV
;
A
#
# COMPACT_ATOMS: atom_id res chain seq x y z
N MET A 1 29.16 -71.74 -18.43
CA MET A 1 29.57 -70.39 -18.85
C MET A 1 28.32 -69.54 -18.99
N ALA A 2 28.14 -68.56 -18.11
CA ALA A 2 27.18 -67.48 -18.29
C ALA A 2 27.68 -66.29 -17.45
N SER A 3 28.44 -65.40 -18.09
CA SER A 3 28.93 -64.16 -17.50
C SER A 3 27.76 -63.19 -17.32
N LYS A 4 27.56 -62.68 -16.11
CA LYS A 4 26.72 -61.51 -15.82
C LYS A 4 27.62 -60.28 -15.80
N THR A 5 27.52 -59.44 -16.82
CA THR A 5 28.14 -58.12 -16.86
C THR A 5 27.21 -57.13 -16.15
N MET A 6 27.72 -56.47 -15.11
CA MET A 6 27.05 -55.33 -14.47
C MET A 6 27.14 -54.12 -15.41
N ALA A 7 25.99 -53.55 -15.77
CA ALA A 7 25.93 -52.25 -16.42
C ALA A 7 25.95 -51.16 -15.34
N GLU A 8 27.02 -50.39 -15.31
CA GLU A 8 27.08 -49.12 -14.58
C GLU A 8 26.05 -48.16 -15.16
N LYS A 9 25.15 -47.69 -14.30
CA LYS A 9 24.16 -46.67 -14.64
C LYS A 9 24.86 -45.31 -14.51
N GLU A 10 25.27 -44.72 -15.63
CA GLU A 10 25.72 -43.34 -15.67
C GLU A 10 24.60 -42.42 -15.16
N ASN A 11 24.95 -41.68 -14.11
CA ASN A 11 24.08 -40.72 -13.44
C ASN A 11 24.10 -39.42 -14.25
N SER A 12 23.21 -39.29 -15.25
CA SER A 12 23.07 -38.05 -16.01
C SER A 12 22.44 -36.96 -15.12
N SER A 13 23.28 -36.06 -14.61
CA SER A 13 22.83 -34.81 -14.02
C SER A 13 22.21 -33.96 -15.13
N SER A 14 20.88 -33.90 -15.15
CA SER A 14 20.09 -33.00 -15.98
C SER A 14 20.54 -31.55 -15.73
N GLU A 15 21.40 -31.01 -16.61
CA GLU A 15 21.76 -29.60 -16.62
C GLU A 15 20.51 -28.78 -16.96
N LYS A 16 20.12 -27.90 -16.03
CA LYS A 16 19.03 -26.95 -16.29
C LYS A 16 19.41 -26.07 -17.48
N PRO A 17 18.55 -25.94 -18.51
CA PRO A 17 18.86 -25.09 -19.65
C PRO A 17 19.05 -23.65 -19.21
N SER A 18 20.19 -23.05 -19.56
CA SER A 18 20.54 -21.66 -19.23
C SER A 18 19.57 -20.66 -19.85
N LEU A 19 19.13 -19.66 -19.08
CA LEU A 19 18.15 -18.66 -19.51
C LEU A 19 18.61 -17.79 -20.69
N ILE A 20 19.91 -17.47 -20.72
CA ILE A 20 20.57 -16.77 -21.83
C ILE A 20 21.81 -17.61 -22.18
N PRO A 21 21.84 -18.27 -23.35
CA PRO A 21 23.02 -19.01 -23.77
C PRO A 21 24.21 -18.04 -23.80
N SER A 22 25.32 -18.42 -23.16
CA SER A 22 26.54 -17.63 -22.93
C SER A 22 26.61 -16.75 -21.68
N LEU A 23 25.56 -16.66 -20.85
CA LEU A 23 25.62 -15.91 -19.60
C LEU A 23 25.48 -16.82 -18.37
N PRO A 24 26.39 -16.73 -17.38
CA PRO A 24 26.21 -17.33 -16.07
C PRO A 24 24.88 -16.92 -15.40
N GLU A 25 24.19 -17.87 -14.76
CA GLU A 25 22.86 -17.66 -14.16
C GLU A 25 22.86 -16.54 -13.10
N ASP A 26 23.94 -16.43 -12.32
CA ASP A 26 24.13 -15.37 -11.32
C ASP A 26 24.18 -13.98 -11.95
N LEU A 27 24.83 -13.83 -13.11
CA LEU A 27 24.83 -12.57 -13.87
C LEU A 27 23.45 -12.25 -14.45
N ILE A 28 22.69 -13.28 -14.88
CA ILE A 28 21.30 -13.09 -15.36
C ILE A 28 20.43 -12.55 -14.21
N ILE A 29 20.52 -13.15 -13.02
CA ILE A 29 19.79 -12.69 -11.82
C ILE A 29 20.22 -11.26 -11.48
N ASP A 30 21.51 -10.94 -11.53
CA ASP A 30 22.04 -9.60 -11.29
C ASP A 30 21.49 -8.55 -12.24
N ILE A 31 21.43 -8.87 -13.53
CA ILE A 31 20.88 -7.98 -14.56
C ILE A 31 19.39 -7.77 -14.29
N LEU A 32 18.64 -8.86 -14.11
CA LEU A 32 17.20 -8.79 -13.90
C LEU A 32 16.85 -8.09 -12.58
N ALA A 33 17.65 -8.27 -11.52
CA ALA A 33 17.48 -7.58 -10.26
C ALA A 33 17.62 -6.05 -10.40
N ARG A 34 18.36 -5.57 -11.41
CA ARG A 34 18.49 -4.14 -11.70
C ARG A 34 17.39 -3.62 -12.63
N VAL A 35 16.65 -4.50 -13.31
CA VAL A 35 15.51 -4.11 -14.15
C VAL A 35 14.35 -3.67 -13.26
N SER A 36 13.60 -2.65 -13.71
CA SER A 36 12.43 -2.20 -12.96
C SER A 36 11.37 -3.30 -12.84
N ARG A 37 10.77 -3.45 -11.65
CA ARG A 37 9.67 -4.40 -11.40
C ARG A 37 8.45 -4.11 -12.28
N LEU A 38 8.32 -2.88 -12.76
CA LEU A 38 7.26 -2.50 -13.70
C LEU A 38 7.37 -3.25 -15.03
N GLU A 39 8.57 -3.70 -15.39
CA GLU A 39 8.85 -4.48 -16.60
C GLU A 39 8.75 -6.00 -16.39
N TYR A 40 8.68 -6.48 -15.14
CA TYR A 40 8.60 -7.92 -14.84
C TYR A 40 7.38 -8.60 -15.47
N PRO A 41 6.19 -7.99 -15.56
CA PRO A 41 5.07 -8.55 -16.29
C PRO A 41 5.32 -8.70 -17.79
N THR A 42 6.19 -7.87 -18.38
CA THR A 42 6.60 -8.00 -19.78
C THR A 42 7.65 -9.12 -19.92
N LEU A 43 8.63 -9.15 -19.02
CA LEU A 43 9.67 -10.17 -18.98
C LEU A 43 9.10 -11.57 -18.74
N SER A 44 8.07 -11.70 -17.90
CA SER A 44 7.40 -12.99 -17.64
C SER A 44 6.76 -13.61 -18.88
N LEU A 45 6.47 -12.80 -19.91
CA LEU A 45 5.88 -13.26 -21.16
C LEU A 45 6.93 -13.76 -22.16
N VAL A 46 8.22 -13.52 -21.91
CA VAL A 46 9.32 -13.92 -22.82
C VAL A 46 9.48 -15.45 -22.85
N SER A 47 9.49 -16.10 -21.68
CA SER A 47 9.57 -17.55 -21.57
C SER A 47 9.07 -18.05 -20.21
N LYS A 48 8.78 -19.36 -20.11
CA LYS A 48 8.44 -19.99 -18.82
C LYS A 48 9.55 -19.86 -17.77
N GLN A 49 10.81 -19.84 -18.21
CA GLN A 49 11.95 -19.65 -17.32
C GLN A 49 11.99 -18.22 -16.78
N PHE A 50 11.82 -17.20 -17.64
CA PHE A 50 11.70 -15.81 -17.18
C PHE A 50 10.50 -15.63 -16.25
N GLN A 51 9.35 -16.23 -16.57
CA GLN A 51 8.17 -16.23 -15.71
C GLN A 51 8.47 -16.79 -14.31
N SER A 52 9.15 -17.95 -14.26
CA SER A 52 9.55 -18.57 -12.99
C SER A 52 10.54 -17.70 -12.23
N LEU A 53 11.51 -17.10 -12.92
CA LEU A 53 12.56 -16.30 -12.31
C LEU A 53 12.04 -14.98 -11.74
N VAL A 54 11.17 -14.27 -12.46
CA VAL A 54 10.57 -13.01 -11.95
C VAL A 54 9.57 -13.25 -10.81
N ALA A 55 9.06 -14.46 -10.67
CA ALA A 55 8.26 -14.91 -9.54
C ALA A 55 9.11 -15.49 -8.40
N SER A 56 10.41 -15.70 -8.61
CA SER A 56 11.26 -16.42 -7.66
C SER A 56 11.72 -15.51 -6.51
N PRO A 57 11.79 -16.03 -5.28
CA PRO A 57 12.25 -15.27 -4.13
C PRO A 57 13.75 -14.91 -4.24
N GLU A 58 14.56 -15.71 -4.95
CA GLU A 58 15.99 -15.43 -5.13
C GLU A 58 16.24 -14.10 -5.83
N LEU A 59 15.43 -13.77 -6.85
CA LEU A 59 15.54 -12.50 -7.55
C LEU A 59 15.29 -11.32 -6.59
N TYR A 60 14.28 -11.41 -5.74
CA TYR A 60 13.96 -10.35 -4.76
C TYR A 60 15.00 -10.23 -3.65
N ALA A 61 15.54 -11.36 -3.17
CA ALA A 61 16.67 -11.34 -2.25
C ALA A 61 17.89 -10.65 -2.88
N ARG A 62 18.16 -10.93 -4.17
CA ARG A 62 19.27 -10.30 -4.89
C ARG A 62 19.06 -8.80 -5.11
N ARG A 63 17.84 -8.37 -5.45
CA ARG A 63 17.48 -6.94 -5.52
C ARG A 63 17.78 -6.21 -4.22
N SER A 64 17.33 -6.79 -3.10
CA SER A 64 17.57 -6.24 -1.76
C SER A 64 19.06 -6.06 -1.48
N LEU A 65 19.86 -7.10 -1.78
CA LEU A 65 21.32 -7.07 -1.61
C LEU A 65 22.00 -6.01 -2.50
N LEU A 66 21.47 -5.76 -3.70
CA LEU A 66 21.97 -4.75 -4.63
C LEU A 66 21.43 -3.34 -4.33
N GLY A 67 20.58 -3.16 -3.32
CA GLY A 67 19.92 -1.88 -3.03
C GLY A 67 18.97 -1.42 -4.13
N CYS A 68 18.51 -2.33 -4.99
CA CYS A 68 17.61 -2.04 -6.10
C CYS A 68 16.17 -1.94 -5.60
N THR A 69 15.85 -0.85 -4.90
CA THR A 69 14.52 -0.60 -4.36
C THR A 69 13.68 0.27 -5.27
N GLU A 70 12.39 -0.03 -5.35
CA GLU A 70 11.42 0.79 -6.05
C GLU A 70 10.21 1.04 -5.17
N HIS A 71 9.53 2.17 -5.39
CA HIS A 71 8.25 2.42 -4.73
C HIS A 71 7.11 1.95 -5.64
N CYS A 72 6.30 1.04 -5.13
CA CYS A 72 5.08 0.58 -5.79
C CYS A 72 3.86 1.06 -5.00
N LEU A 73 2.94 1.72 -5.69
CA LEU A 73 1.68 2.18 -5.09
C LEU A 73 0.55 1.20 -5.42
N TYR A 74 0.13 0.47 -4.39
CA TYR A 74 -0.99 -0.44 -4.42
C TYR A 74 -2.24 0.29 -3.96
N ILE A 75 -3.35 0.09 -4.65
CA ILE A 75 -4.61 0.77 -4.35
C ILE A 75 -5.70 -0.27 -4.19
N VAL A 76 -6.45 -0.16 -3.09
CA VAL A 76 -7.63 -0.97 -2.84
C VAL A 76 -8.83 -0.23 -3.40
N LEU A 77 -9.48 -0.85 -4.38
CA LEU A 77 -10.72 -0.39 -4.96
C LEU A 77 -11.89 -1.27 -4.49
N TYR A 78 -13.00 -0.65 -4.13
CA TYR A 78 -14.23 -1.33 -3.71
C TYR A 78 -15.26 -1.32 -4.85
N GLU A 79 -15.77 -2.50 -5.16
CA GLU A 79 -16.85 -2.73 -6.11
C GLU A 79 -18.17 -2.85 -5.34
N GLY A 80 -19.08 -1.91 -5.61
CA GLY A 80 -20.33 -1.78 -4.84
C GLY A 80 -21.22 -3.02 -4.94
N GLU A 81 -21.37 -3.59 -6.13
CA GLU A 81 -22.32 -4.68 -6.39
C GLU A 81 -21.94 -5.98 -5.67
N ASN A 82 -20.68 -6.38 -5.77
CA ASN A 82 -20.22 -7.65 -5.23
C ASN A 82 -19.73 -7.51 -3.78
N HIS A 83 -19.76 -6.30 -3.22
CA HIS A 83 -19.11 -5.96 -1.95
C HIS A 83 -17.64 -6.40 -1.89
N LEU A 84 -16.96 -6.38 -3.04
CA LEU A 84 -15.59 -6.89 -3.17
C LEU A 84 -14.56 -5.77 -3.09
N PHE A 85 -13.49 -6.04 -2.36
CA PHE A 85 -12.28 -5.24 -2.40
C PHE A 85 -11.30 -5.91 -3.36
N ARG A 86 -10.73 -5.12 -4.27
CA ARG A 86 -9.78 -5.59 -5.27
C ARG A 86 -8.52 -4.72 -5.24
N TRP A 87 -7.38 -5.40 -5.37
CA TRP A 87 -6.08 -4.75 -5.42
C TRP A 87 -5.74 -4.33 -6.84
N TYR A 88 -5.23 -3.11 -6.96
CA TYR A 88 -4.71 -2.54 -8.19
C TYR A 88 -3.31 -2.01 -7.92
N ILE A 89 -2.48 -1.96 -8.96
CA ILE A 89 -1.16 -1.34 -8.93
C ILE A 89 -1.11 -0.26 -10.01
N ILE A 90 -0.54 0.90 -9.69
CA ILE A 90 -0.20 1.90 -10.70
C ILE A 90 0.96 1.38 -11.54
N ARG A 91 0.79 1.36 -12.86
CA ARG A 91 1.85 1.07 -13.82
C ARG A 91 1.97 2.17 -14.88
N PRO A 92 3.19 2.48 -15.35
CA PRO A 92 3.39 3.32 -16.51
C PRO A 92 2.86 2.61 -17.77
N LYS A 93 2.51 3.41 -18.77
CA LYS A 93 2.19 3.00 -20.13
C LYS A 93 3.29 3.48 -21.07
N ALA A 94 3.40 2.83 -22.22
CA ALA A 94 4.37 3.20 -23.27
C ALA A 94 4.28 4.67 -23.73
N ASN A 95 3.10 5.29 -23.63
CA ASN A 95 2.89 6.70 -23.98
C ASN A 95 3.19 7.69 -22.84
N GLY A 96 3.88 7.26 -21.77
CA GLY A 96 4.19 8.08 -20.60
C GLY A 96 3.00 8.34 -19.66
N ASN A 97 1.81 7.81 -19.97
CA ASN A 97 0.65 7.85 -19.08
C ASN A 97 0.75 6.74 -18.01
N ARG A 98 -0.17 6.70 -17.06
CA ARG A 98 -0.26 5.63 -16.07
C ARG A 98 -1.64 4.98 -16.09
N SER A 99 -1.72 3.73 -15.66
CA SER A 99 -2.98 3.03 -15.43
C SER A 99 -2.97 2.23 -14.16
N LEU A 100 -4.15 2.08 -13.58
CA LEU A 100 -4.41 1.06 -12.58
C LEU A 100 -4.62 -0.28 -13.27
N VAL A 101 -3.72 -1.21 -12.99
CA VAL A 101 -3.82 -2.58 -13.46
C VAL A 101 -4.30 -3.44 -12.29
N ARG A 102 -5.37 -4.20 -12.52
CA ARG A 102 -5.89 -5.13 -11.52
C ARG A 102 -4.82 -6.18 -11.23
N ILE A 103 -4.51 -6.38 -9.96
CA ILE A 103 -3.72 -7.52 -9.54
C ILE A 103 -4.69 -8.70 -9.52
N PRO A 104 -4.37 -9.82 -10.20
CA PRO A 104 -5.13 -11.05 -10.05
C PRO A 104 -4.97 -11.55 -8.62
N SER A 105 -5.82 -11.07 -7.71
CA SER A 105 -6.05 -11.77 -6.46
C SER A 105 -6.88 -13.02 -6.81
N ALA A 106 -6.55 -14.17 -6.25
CA ALA A 106 -7.57 -15.18 -6.04
C ALA A 106 -8.74 -14.47 -5.37
N SER A 107 -9.93 -14.51 -5.98
CA SER A 107 -11.09 -13.83 -5.44
C SER A 107 -11.31 -14.29 -3.99
N PRO A 108 -11.89 -13.49 -3.07
CA PRO A 108 -12.25 -13.99 -1.73
C PRO A 108 -13.10 -15.27 -1.78
N SER A 109 -13.88 -15.43 -2.86
CA SER A 109 -14.60 -16.66 -3.20
C SER A 109 -13.72 -17.83 -3.64
N ASP A 110 -12.62 -17.58 -4.36
CA ASP A 110 -11.62 -18.60 -4.71
C ASP A 110 -10.73 -18.96 -3.53
N THR A 111 -10.41 -18.02 -2.64
CA THR A 111 -9.66 -18.31 -1.41
C THR A 111 -10.49 -19.20 -0.49
N ARG A 112 -11.81 -18.96 -0.38
CA ARG A 112 -12.73 -19.88 0.33
C ARG A 112 -12.81 -21.27 -0.32
N ARG A 113 -12.84 -21.37 -1.66
CA ARG A 113 -12.89 -22.67 -2.36
C ARG A 113 -11.55 -23.41 -2.37
N LYS A 114 -10.42 -22.71 -2.45
CA LYS A 114 -9.07 -23.29 -2.32
C LYS A 114 -8.78 -23.74 -0.88
N LEU A 115 -9.30 -23.04 0.14
CA LEU A 115 -9.22 -23.49 1.54
C LEU A 115 -9.91 -24.85 1.76
N CYS A 116 -10.98 -25.15 1.01
CA CYS A 116 -11.71 -26.42 1.14
C CYS A 116 -11.17 -27.54 0.23
N ARG A 117 -10.25 -27.23 -0.70
CA ARG A 117 -9.60 -28.23 -1.56
C ARG A 117 -8.11 -27.93 -1.68
N GLY A 118 -7.37 -28.22 -0.60
CA GLY A 118 -5.94 -28.51 -0.63
C GLY A 118 -5.04 -27.50 -1.37
N GLY A 119 -5.19 -26.21 -1.12
CA GLY A 119 -4.20 -25.21 -1.54
C GLY A 119 -2.91 -25.34 -0.74
N LEU A 120 -1.76 -25.22 -1.41
CA LEU A 120 -0.41 -25.26 -0.83
C LEU A 120 -0.31 -24.42 0.46
N GLU A 121 0.36 -24.95 1.48
CA GLU A 121 0.55 -24.31 2.80
C GLU A 121 1.02 -22.86 2.74
N GLU A 122 1.78 -22.48 1.71
CA GLU A 122 2.30 -21.13 1.52
C GLU A 122 1.20 -20.08 1.28
N ASP A 123 0.12 -20.41 0.56
CA ASP A 123 -0.99 -19.49 0.27
C ASP A 123 -1.82 -19.16 1.52
N ILE A 124 -1.85 -20.06 2.51
CA ILE A 124 -2.57 -19.88 3.78
C ILE A 124 -1.79 -18.94 4.72
N ARG A 125 -0.44 -18.98 4.68
CA ARG A 125 0.43 -18.21 5.58
C ARG A 125 0.37 -16.69 5.36
N VAL A 126 0.05 -16.24 4.14
CA VAL A 126 0.02 -14.82 3.77
C VAL A 126 -1.34 -14.16 4.01
N CYS A 127 -2.41 -14.94 4.17
CA CYS A 127 -3.75 -14.41 4.40
C CYS A 127 -3.89 -13.87 5.83
N MET A 128 -4.41 -12.64 5.99
CA MET A 128 -4.70 -12.08 7.32
C MET A 128 -5.54 -13.07 8.15
N PRO A 129 -5.20 -13.29 9.44
CA PRO A 129 -5.89 -14.28 10.27
C PRO A 129 -7.33 -13.84 10.59
N VAL A 130 -7.61 -12.55 10.47
CA VAL A 130 -8.91 -11.95 10.77
C VAL A 130 -9.27 -10.96 9.66
N ALA A 131 -10.51 -11.06 9.15
CA ALA A 131 -11.06 -10.10 8.21
C ALA A 131 -11.44 -8.81 8.95
N MET A 132 -10.73 -7.71 8.66
CA MET A 132 -10.96 -6.41 9.28
C MET A 132 -11.30 -5.34 8.26
N SER A 133 -12.06 -4.33 8.71
CA SER A 133 -12.36 -3.10 7.95
C SER A 133 -11.50 -1.93 8.43
N TYR A 134 -11.46 -0.85 7.65
CA TYR A 134 -10.72 0.39 7.97
C TYR A 134 -9.24 0.19 8.31
N THR A 135 -8.56 -0.75 7.66
CA THR A 135 -7.21 -1.14 8.06
C THR A 135 -6.14 -0.08 7.77
N ARG A 136 -5.13 -0.03 8.65
CA ARG A 136 -3.85 0.65 8.43
C ARG A 136 -2.72 -0.29 8.81
N ALA A 137 -1.65 -0.24 8.02
CA ALA A 137 -0.48 -1.06 8.23
C ALA A 137 0.77 -0.19 8.36
N ALA A 138 1.70 -0.61 9.19
CA ALA A 138 3.06 -0.06 9.22
C ALA A 138 4.09 -1.15 9.45
N LEU A 139 5.21 -1.05 8.75
CA LEU A 139 6.41 -1.82 9.03
C LEU A 139 7.13 -1.12 10.19
N ILE A 140 7.29 -1.83 11.29
CA ILE A 140 8.00 -1.35 12.48
C ILE A 140 8.98 -2.45 12.84
N GLU A 141 10.27 -2.10 12.78
CA GLU A 141 11.37 -3.04 12.91
C GLU A 141 11.27 -4.17 11.86
N ASP A 142 10.97 -5.40 12.26
CA ASP A 142 10.83 -6.58 11.40
C ASP A 142 9.40 -7.13 11.34
N LYS A 143 8.41 -6.35 11.80
CA LYS A 143 7.00 -6.75 11.81
C LYS A 143 6.11 -5.72 11.12
N ILE A 144 5.13 -6.21 10.36
CA ILE A 144 4.06 -5.38 9.83
C ILE A 144 2.90 -5.42 10.83
N TYR A 145 2.65 -4.30 11.48
CA TYR A 145 1.51 -4.08 12.35
C TYR A 145 0.33 -3.67 11.49
N VAL A 146 -0.72 -4.48 11.45
CA VAL A 146 -1.97 -4.18 10.74
C VAL A 146 -3.06 -3.95 11.78
N MET A 147 -3.41 -2.69 11.97
CA MET A 147 -4.56 -2.32 12.79
C MET A 147 -5.81 -2.32 11.91
N GLY A 148 -6.95 -2.74 12.45
CA GLY A 148 -8.23 -2.72 11.77
C GLY A 148 -9.40 -2.93 12.72
N ARG A 149 -10.61 -2.89 12.17
CA ARG A 149 -11.87 -3.11 12.91
C ARG A 149 -12.47 -4.47 12.56
N LEU A 150 -12.69 -5.31 13.57
CA LEU A 150 -13.49 -6.53 13.48
C LEU A 150 -14.94 -6.22 13.85
N GLY A 151 -15.85 -6.47 12.90
CA GLY A 151 -17.26 -6.09 13.04
C GLY A 151 -17.43 -4.58 13.25
N ASP A 152 -18.48 -4.21 13.98
CA ASP A 152 -18.83 -2.82 14.22
C ASP A 152 -18.29 -2.26 15.54
N PHE A 153 -17.54 -3.01 16.35
CA PHE A 153 -17.25 -2.58 17.74
C PHE A 153 -15.80 -2.75 18.19
N GLN A 154 -15.01 -3.62 17.55
CA GLN A 154 -13.70 -4.00 18.08
C GLN A 154 -12.55 -3.62 17.16
N ASN A 155 -11.53 -2.95 17.71
CA ASN A 155 -10.27 -2.72 17.02
C ASN A 155 -9.26 -3.77 17.45
N LEU A 156 -8.49 -4.24 16.50
CA LEU A 156 -7.49 -5.27 16.68
C LEU A 156 -6.23 -4.85 15.93
N ILE A 157 -5.09 -5.34 16.40
CA ILE A 157 -3.85 -5.31 15.65
C ILE A 157 -3.41 -6.74 15.46
N VAL A 158 -3.15 -7.10 14.20
CA VAL A 158 -2.53 -8.36 13.82
C VAL A 158 -1.12 -8.05 13.32
N LEU A 159 -0.16 -8.90 13.68
CA LEU A 159 1.25 -8.68 13.37
C LEU A 159 1.70 -9.71 12.35
N PHE A 160 2.29 -9.26 11.26
CA PHE A 160 2.94 -10.15 10.30
C PHE A 160 4.45 -10.08 10.50
N ASN A 161 5.05 -11.21 10.85
CA ASN A 161 6.48 -11.33 11.01
C ASN A 161 7.14 -11.47 9.65
N THR A 162 7.94 -10.48 9.27
CA THR A 162 8.56 -10.44 7.94
C THR A 162 9.70 -11.44 7.77
N LYS A 163 10.31 -11.91 8.86
CA LYS A 163 11.39 -12.91 8.83
C LYS A 163 10.86 -14.33 8.70
N THR A 164 9.81 -14.67 9.46
CA THR A 164 9.22 -16.01 9.42
C THR A 164 8.15 -16.15 8.34
N HIS A 165 7.71 -15.03 7.74
CA HIS A 165 6.62 -14.96 6.77
C HIS A 165 5.31 -15.54 7.33
N MET A 166 5.04 -15.31 8.61
CA MET A 166 3.84 -15.79 9.29
C MET A 166 3.20 -14.69 10.13
N TRP A 167 1.89 -14.79 10.32
CA TRP A 167 1.19 -13.99 11.31
C TRP A 167 1.55 -14.46 12.71
N GLU A 168 1.80 -13.50 13.61
CA GLU A 168 1.95 -13.79 15.03
C GLU A 168 0.62 -14.31 15.57
N PRO A 169 0.64 -15.33 16.46
CA PRO A 169 -0.58 -15.90 17.02
C PRO A 169 -1.28 -14.91 17.97
N GLU A 170 -0.53 -13.97 18.52
CA GLU A 170 -1.04 -12.93 19.41
C GLU A 170 -1.76 -11.83 18.60
N ILE A 171 -3.03 -11.63 18.92
CA ILE A 171 -3.83 -10.51 18.39
C ILE A 171 -3.92 -9.47 19.49
N LEU A 172 -3.36 -8.29 19.25
CA LEU A 172 -3.42 -7.21 20.21
C LEU A 172 -4.79 -6.56 20.16
N LYS A 173 -5.36 -6.35 21.35
CA LYS A 173 -6.63 -5.67 21.57
C LYS A 173 -6.32 -4.40 22.33
N PRO A 174 -5.98 -3.32 21.63
CA PRO A 174 -5.44 -2.17 22.32
C PRO A 174 -6.62 -1.43 22.99
N ASP A 175 -6.70 -1.55 24.31
CA ASP A 175 -7.73 -0.92 25.13
C ASP A 175 -7.53 0.59 25.20
N ILE A 176 -8.62 1.35 25.13
CA ILE A 176 -8.59 2.80 25.27
C ILE A 176 -9.22 3.16 26.62
N GLU A 177 -8.38 3.63 27.53
CA GLU A 177 -8.81 4.25 28.80
C GLU A 177 -8.82 5.77 28.61
N LEU A 178 -10.02 6.36 28.54
CA LEU A 178 -10.20 7.81 28.47
C LEU A 178 -10.81 8.30 29.78
N HIS A 179 -10.12 9.22 30.47
CA HIS A 179 -10.59 9.83 31.72
C HIS A 179 -11.01 8.82 32.80
N GLY A 180 -10.34 7.67 32.88
CA GLY A 180 -10.63 6.62 33.87
C GLY A 180 -11.85 5.74 33.55
N GLU A 181 -12.50 5.94 32.40
CA GLU A 181 -13.58 5.08 31.90
C GLU A 181 -13.10 4.31 30.66
N ARG A 182 -13.27 2.99 30.66
CA ARG A 182 -13.04 2.14 29.49
C ARG A 182 -14.20 2.36 28.52
N LYS A 183 -13.98 3.09 27.43
CA LYS A 183 -15.02 3.40 26.42
C LYS A 183 -14.87 2.50 25.19
N SER A 184 -15.99 2.03 24.65
CA SER A 184 -16.01 1.37 23.33
C SER A 184 -15.72 2.39 22.23
N LEU A 185 -15.02 1.98 21.18
CA LEU A 185 -14.60 2.82 20.05
C LEU A 185 -15.76 3.20 19.09
N ASP A 186 -17.01 3.13 19.54
CA ASP A 186 -18.19 3.19 18.67
C ASP A 186 -18.37 4.55 18.00
N SER A 187 -17.87 5.62 18.64
CA SER A 187 -17.79 7.00 18.11
C SER A 187 -16.67 7.22 17.08
N CYS A 188 -15.71 6.31 16.93
CA CYS A 188 -14.52 6.48 16.07
C CYS A 188 -14.76 6.29 14.56
N LEU A 189 -16.03 6.21 14.11
CA LEU A 189 -16.38 6.10 12.69
C LEU A 189 -15.85 7.26 11.82
N VAL A 190 -15.32 8.33 12.44
CA VAL A 190 -14.91 9.58 11.78
C VAL A 190 -13.41 9.93 12.00
N GLY A 191 -12.71 9.19 12.87
CA GLY A 191 -11.32 9.44 13.21
C GLY A 191 -10.34 8.89 12.17
N GLY A 192 -9.58 9.77 11.52
CA GLY A 192 -8.47 9.35 10.66
C GLY A 192 -7.37 8.64 11.47
N TRP A 193 -6.72 7.66 10.86
CA TRP A 193 -5.60 6.91 11.44
C TRP A 193 -4.34 7.25 10.64
N LEU A 194 -3.22 7.39 11.35
CA LEU A 194 -1.95 7.81 10.80
C LEU A 194 -0.82 7.00 11.45
N VAL A 195 0.25 6.75 10.71
CA VAL A 195 1.50 6.26 11.28
C VAL A 195 2.57 7.32 11.09
N LEU A 196 3.26 7.65 12.17
CA LEU A 196 4.35 8.63 12.21
C LEU A 196 5.41 8.15 13.20
N ALA A 197 6.68 8.14 12.79
CA ALA A 197 7.81 7.72 13.62
C ALA A 197 7.54 6.41 14.39
N ASP A 198 7.10 5.38 13.65
CA ASP A 198 6.80 4.03 14.16
C ASP A 198 5.70 3.95 15.23
N LYS A 199 4.84 4.96 15.33
CA LYS A 199 3.68 4.98 16.24
C LYS A 199 2.38 5.18 15.50
N PHE A 200 1.31 4.58 16.01
CA PHE A 200 -0.03 4.74 15.46
C PHE A 200 -0.73 5.91 16.14
N TYR A 201 -1.17 6.87 15.35
CA TYR A 201 -1.94 8.02 15.80
C TYR A 201 -3.39 7.82 15.40
N MET A 202 -4.27 8.03 16.37
CA MET A 202 -5.71 7.97 16.21
C MET A 202 -6.32 9.26 16.74
N ARG A 203 -7.30 9.81 16.02
CA ARG A 203 -8.12 10.89 16.54
C ARG A 203 -9.47 10.37 17.03
N HIS A 204 -9.81 10.68 18.27
CA HIS A 204 -11.12 10.46 18.86
C HIS A 204 -11.71 11.81 19.27
N ASP A 205 -12.69 12.30 18.50
CA ASP A 205 -13.31 13.62 18.69
C ASP A 205 -12.29 14.79 18.72
N ILE A 206 -12.03 15.36 19.89
CA ILE A 206 -11.06 16.45 20.10
C ILE A 206 -9.68 15.97 20.59
N GLU A 207 -9.57 14.70 20.98
CA GLU A 207 -8.36 14.10 21.53
C GLU A 207 -7.59 13.34 20.46
N THR A 208 -6.26 13.34 20.58
CA THR A 208 -5.40 12.47 19.79
C THR A 208 -4.76 11.45 20.73
N LEU A 209 -4.75 10.21 20.29
CA LEU A 209 -4.18 9.08 21.00
C LEU A 209 -3.02 8.53 20.17
N VAL A 210 -1.95 8.17 20.85
CA VAL A 210 -0.77 7.55 20.27
C VAL A 210 -0.61 6.17 20.87
N TYR A 211 -0.56 5.17 20.01
CA TYR A 211 -0.21 3.82 20.36
C TYR A 211 1.25 3.60 19.97
N ASP A 212 2.06 3.33 20.99
CA ASP A 212 3.44 2.89 20.83
C ASP A 212 3.47 1.36 20.83
N PRO A 213 3.77 0.71 19.69
CA PRO A 213 3.77 -0.74 19.62
C PRO A 213 4.83 -1.41 20.50
N LYS A 214 5.86 -0.66 20.95
CA LYS A 214 6.89 -1.17 21.87
C LYS A 214 6.39 -1.28 23.30
N GLU A 215 5.52 -0.35 23.70
CA GLU A 215 4.93 -0.32 25.05
C GLU A 215 3.56 -1.00 25.09
N ASN A 216 2.93 -1.22 23.94
CA ASN A 216 1.59 -1.79 23.77
C ASN A 216 0.51 -1.02 24.57
N ILE A 217 0.64 0.30 24.66
CA ILE A 217 -0.25 1.18 25.42
C ILE A 217 -0.66 2.38 24.55
N TRP A 218 -1.93 2.80 24.66
CA TRP A 218 -2.40 4.09 24.15
C TRP A 218 -2.13 5.20 25.17
N ARG A 219 -1.63 6.34 24.69
CA ARG A 219 -1.46 7.54 25.50
C ARG A 219 -2.10 8.75 24.81
N PRO A 220 -2.71 9.68 25.57
CA PRO A 220 -3.06 10.99 25.04
C PRO A 220 -1.84 11.73 24.50
N ASP A 221 -2.01 12.40 23.36
CA ASP A 221 -1.01 13.24 22.75
C ASP A 221 -1.68 14.52 22.22
N ASP A 222 -1.12 15.68 22.54
CA ASP A 222 -1.69 16.98 22.13
C ASP A 222 -1.27 17.41 20.70
N MET A 223 -0.40 16.65 20.02
CA MET A 223 0.20 17.02 18.72
C MET A 223 -0.85 17.36 17.65
N LEU A 224 -1.97 16.64 17.63
CA LEU A 224 -3.03 16.83 16.63
C LEU A 224 -4.32 17.36 17.27
N ARG A 225 -4.23 17.91 18.49
CA ARG A 225 -5.36 18.53 19.17
C ARG A 225 -5.81 19.78 18.40
N TYR A 226 -7.10 19.84 18.07
CA TYR A 226 -7.70 20.86 17.19
C TYR A 226 -7.21 20.83 15.73
N VAL A 227 -6.48 19.80 15.34
CA VAL A 227 -5.89 19.65 14.00
C VAL A 227 -6.69 18.64 13.17
N LYS A 228 -7.00 18.99 11.91
CA LYS A 228 -7.67 18.06 10.98
C LYS A 228 -6.77 16.85 10.70
N MET A 229 -7.34 15.64 10.71
CA MET A 229 -6.57 14.41 10.54
C MET A 229 -5.84 14.36 9.19
N PRO A 230 -4.51 14.23 9.17
CA PRO A 230 -3.73 14.14 7.95
C PRO A 230 -4.16 12.97 7.08
N THR A 231 -4.05 13.17 5.76
CA THR A 231 -4.37 12.17 4.75
C THR A 231 -3.16 11.38 4.28
N ALA A 232 -1.94 11.91 4.47
CA ALA A 232 -0.69 11.24 4.12
C ALA A 232 0.47 11.73 5.01
N CYS A 233 1.54 10.95 5.09
CA CYS A 233 2.81 11.30 5.72
C CYS A 233 3.94 11.12 4.70
N VAL A 234 4.74 12.17 4.48
CA VAL A 234 5.89 12.14 3.56
C VAL A 234 7.06 12.82 4.28
N ASP A 235 8.17 12.10 4.45
CA ASP A 235 9.38 12.58 5.12
C ASP A 235 9.11 13.21 6.49
N ASP A 236 8.36 12.50 7.34
CA ASP A 236 7.88 12.93 8.68
C ASP A 236 6.99 14.19 8.69
N MET A 237 6.63 14.72 7.53
CA MET A 237 5.70 15.84 7.38
C MET A 237 4.30 15.31 7.09
N LEU A 238 3.32 15.86 7.79
CA LEU A 238 1.93 15.41 7.69
C LEU A 238 1.19 16.26 6.67
N TYR A 239 0.57 15.62 5.69
CA TYR A 239 -0.15 16.31 4.62
C TYR A 239 -1.64 16.13 4.78
N TYR A 240 -2.35 17.25 4.77
CA TYR A 240 -3.79 17.30 4.83
C TYR A 240 -4.36 17.91 3.55
N TYR A 241 -5.26 17.16 2.92
CA TYR A 241 -6.18 17.69 1.94
C TYR A 241 -7.61 17.47 2.41
N SER A 242 -8.41 18.54 2.48
CA SER A 242 -9.81 18.39 2.86
C SER A 242 -10.68 18.05 1.66
N VAL A 243 -11.52 17.04 1.84
CA VAL A 243 -12.59 16.74 0.88
C VAL A 243 -13.69 17.82 0.93
N TYR A 244 -13.86 18.50 2.07
CA TYR A 244 -14.92 19.48 2.33
C TYR A 244 -14.45 20.95 2.31
N ASP A 245 -13.13 21.20 2.32
CA ASP A 245 -12.58 22.54 2.23
C ASP A 245 -12.54 23.00 0.77
N PHE A 246 -13.43 23.92 0.42
CA PHE A 246 -13.54 24.50 -0.91
C PHE A 246 -12.31 25.32 -1.32
N THR A 247 -11.37 25.59 -0.40
CA THR A 247 -10.14 26.35 -0.71
C THR A 247 -9.20 25.61 -1.64
N LYS A 248 -9.36 24.27 -1.82
CA LYS A 248 -8.52 23.42 -2.67
C LYS A 248 -7.03 23.62 -2.41
N LYS A 249 -6.63 23.68 -1.14
CA LYS A 249 -5.22 23.80 -0.73
C LYS A 249 -4.78 22.48 -0.11
N ILE A 250 -3.54 22.10 -0.40
CA ILE A 250 -2.84 21.11 0.42
C ILE A 250 -2.19 21.88 1.55
N LYS A 251 -2.42 21.42 2.77
CA LYS A 251 -1.74 21.91 3.95
C LYS A 251 -0.74 20.86 4.41
N THR A 252 0.38 21.31 4.95
CA THR A 252 1.39 20.46 5.58
C THR A 252 1.54 20.87 7.04
N TYR A 253 1.74 19.91 7.92
CA TYR A 253 2.01 20.12 9.33
C TYR A 253 3.37 19.54 9.65
N ASP A 254 4.18 20.37 10.29
CA ASP A 254 5.47 19.98 10.85
C ASP A 254 5.23 19.55 12.31
N PRO A 255 5.34 18.25 12.65
CA PRO A 255 5.16 17.79 14.02
C PRO A 255 6.17 18.37 15.00
N LYS A 256 7.38 18.71 14.53
CA LYS A 256 8.46 19.25 15.34
C LYS A 256 8.20 20.73 15.67
N ARG A 257 7.75 21.50 14.67
CA ARG A 257 7.43 22.94 14.85
C ARG A 257 5.99 23.19 15.33
N ARG A 258 5.14 22.16 15.29
CA ARG A 258 3.70 22.20 15.61
C ARG A 258 2.95 23.31 14.85
N CYS A 259 3.26 23.48 13.57
CA CYS A 259 2.66 24.54 12.75
C CYS A 259 2.12 24.01 11.41
N TRP A 260 1.01 24.60 10.97
CA TRP A 260 0.42 24.35 9.66
C TRP A 260 0.89 25.38 8.64
N GLU A 261 1.31 24.89 7.48
CA GLU A 261 1.68 25.71 6.33
C GLU A 261 0.89 25.25 5.09
N VAL A 262 0.76 26.13 4.10
CA VAL A 262 0.13 25.78 2.81
C VAL A 262 1.22 25.40 1.82
N VAL A 263 1.05 24.27 1.15
CA VAL A 263 1.94 23.86 0.06
C VAL A 263 1.73 24.77 -1.15
N LYS A 264 2.79 25.48 -1.55
CA LYS A 264 2.76 26.43 -2.68
C LYS A 264 3.01 25.73 -4.02
N GLY A 265 2.89 26.46 -5.13
CA GLY A 265 3.20 25.95 -6.48
C GLY A 265 2.08 25.17 -7.19
N LEU A 266 0.99 24.82 -6.50
CA LEU A 266 -0.04 23.91 -7.03
C LEU A 266 -1.27 24.57 -7.65
N ARG A 267 -1.25 25.90 -7.86
CA ARG A 267 -2.40 26.65 -8.39
C ARG A 267 -2.90 26.11 -9.74
N LYS A 268 -1.98 25.77 -10.65
CA LYS A 268 -2.30 25.21 -11.97
C LYS A 268 -2.97 23.83 -11.89
N LEU A 269 -2.59 23.01 -10.90
CA LEU A 269 -3.23 21.72 -10.65
C LEU A 269 -4.69 21.92 -10.25
N PHE A 270 -4.95 22.78 -9.26
CA PHE A 270 -6.30 22.98 -8.74
C PHE A 270 -7.24 23.67 -9.74
N SER A 271 -6.71 24.45 -10.69
CA SER A 271 -7.48 24.96 -11.82
C SER A 271 -7.83 23.86 -12.83
N LYS A 272 -6.88 22.97 -13.14
CA LYS A 272 -7.11 21.82 -14.04
C LYS A 272 -8.15 20.86 -13.44
N MET A 273 -8.03 20.56 -12.14
CA MET A 273 -8.87 19.61 -11.42
C MET A 273 -10.16 20.24 -10.87
N LYS A 274 -10.66 21.35 -11.46
CA LYS A 274 -11.71 22.16 -10.82
C LYS A 274 -13.03 21.44 -10.56
N ASN A 275 -13.35 20.48 -11.45
CA ASN A 275 -14.56 19.67 -11.44
C ASN A 275 -14.36 18.31 -10.77
N LEU A 276 -13.14 18.01 -10.34
CA LEU A 276 -12.82 16.79 -9.63
C LEU A 276 -12.82 17.05 -8.11
N GLN A 277 -13.01 15.97 -7.38
CA GLN A 277 -12.97 15.87 -5.92
C GLN A 277 -11.81 14.95 -5.54
N CYS A 278 -10.88 15.43 -4.72
CA CYS A 278 -9.85 14.56 -4.17
C CYS A 278 -10.51 13.61 -3.16
N ILE A 279 -10.20 12.34 -3.25
CA ILE A 279 -10.77 11.27 -2.44
C ILE A 279 -9.73 10.54 -1.58
N HIS A 280 -8.44 10.64 -1.95
CA HIS A 280 -7.37 10.01 -1.18
C HIS A 280 -6.03 10.70 -1.44
N ALA A 281 -5.10 10.58 -0.48
CA ALA A 281 -3.71 10.96 -0.62
C ALA A 281 -2.83 9.85 -0.07
N ALA A 282 -1.63 9.67 -0.62
CA ALA A 282 -0.66 8.68 -0.14
C ALA A 282 0.76 9.15 -0.38
N ASN A 283 1.70 8.60 0.40
CA ASN A 283 3.12 8.68 0.07
C ASN A 283 3.39 7.79 -1.15
N TYR A 284 4.19 8.29 -2.09
CA TYR A 284 4.67 7.52 -3.23
C TYR A 284 6.13 7.90 -3.49
N GLY A 285 7.04 7.20 -2.82
CA GLY A 285 8.48 7.41 -2.95
C GLY A 285 8.94 8.83 -2.65
N GLY A 286 8.57 9.36 -1.48
CA GLY A 286 8.90 10.73 -1.08
C GLY A 286 8.07 11.79 -1.81
N LYS A 287 7.14 11.38 -2.69
CA LYS A 287 6.17 12.25 -3.34
C LYS A 287 4.80 12.07 -2.73
N LEU A 288 3.94 13.05 -2.95
CA LEU A 288 2.53 12.96 -2.62
C LEU A 288 1.75 12.49 -3.86
N ALA A 289 1.10 11.33 -3.76
CA ALA A 289 0.15 10.86 -4.75
C ALA A 289 -1.28 11.22 -4.32
N LEU A 290 -1.99 11.97 -5.16
CA LEU A 290 -3.38 12.39 -4.91
C LEU A 290 -4.34 11.72 -5.88
N PHE A 291 -5.42 11.16 -5.36
CA PHE A 291 -6.47 10.52 -6.15
C PHE A 291 -7.72 11.38 -6.21
N TYR A 292 -8.27 11.53 -7.40
CA TYR A 292 -9.45 12.33 -7.65
C TYR A 292 -10.53 11.54 -8.40
N THR A 293 -11.79 11.94 -8.21
CA THR A 293 -12.95 11.50 -9.01
C THR A 293 -13.82 12.69 -9.39
N SER A 294 -14.78 12.52 -10.31
CA SER A 294 -15.71 13.61 -10.63
C SER A 294 -16.53 14.04 -9.40
N LYS A 295 -16.79 15.34 -9.26
CA LYS A 295 -17.70 15.85 -8.21
C LYS A 295 -19.11 15.29 -8.33
N GLU A 296 -19.56 15.01 -9.55
CA GLU A 296 -20.87 14.40 -9.78
C GLU A 296 -20.89 12.97 -9.22
N ASP A 297 -19.88 12.18 -9.56
CA ASP A 297 -19.71 10.82 -9.04
C ASP A 297 -19.59 10.80 -7.52
N TYR A 298 -18.87 11.75 -6.94
CA TYR A 298 -18.74 11.90 -5.49
C TYR A 298 -20.10 12.17 -4.82
N ARG A 299 -20.94 13.04 -5.41
CA ARG A 299 -22.26 13.40 -4.86
C ARG A 299 -23.30 12.30 -5.00
N ARG A 300 -23.23 11.46 -6.04
CA ARG A 300 -24.18 10.37 -6.28
C ARG A 300 -24.23 9.31 -5.16
N GLY A 301 -23.26 9.31 -4.23
CA GLY A 301 -23.27 8.41 -3.07
C GLY A 301 -23.02 6.94 -3.44
N ARG A 302 -22.98 6.08 -2.42
CA ARG A 302 -22.82 4.62 -2.59
C ARG A 302 -24.08 4.03 -3.24
N GLY A 303 -23.90 3.14 -4.23
CA GLY A 303 -24.99 2.32 -4.79
C GLY A 303 -25.54 2.75 -6.16
N VAL A 304 -25.17 3.92 -6.70
CA VAL A 304 -25.58 4.36 -8.04
C VAL A 304 -24.60 3.87 -9.09
N LYS A 305 -25.07 2.98 -9.99
CA LYS A 305 -24.27 2.44 -11.10
C LYS A 305 -23.82 3.55 -12.03
N SER A 306 -22.51 3.80 -12.07
CA SER A 306 -21.92 4.70 -13.07
C SER A 306 -20.44 4.40 -13.22
N LYS A 307 -19.94 4.48 -14.46
CA LYS A 307 -18.50 4.47 -14.71
C LYS A 307 -17.92 5.73 -14.11
N ARG A 308 -16.97 5.59 -13.18
CA ARG A 308 -16.30 6.68 -12.50
C ARG A 308 -14.93 6.86 -13.09
N GLU A 309 -14.57 8.10 -13.37
CA GLU A 309 -13.19 8.43 -13.69
C GLU A 309 -12.38 8.54 -12.40
N ILE A 310 -11.26 7.83 -12.37
CA ILE A 310 -10.24 7.95 -11.32
C ILE A 310 -9.02 8.59 -11.94
N TRP A 311 -8.65 9.74 -11.38
CA TRP A 311 -7.49 10.52 -11.76
C TRP A 311 -6.44 10.45 -10.65
N CYS A 312 -5.18 10.55 -11.04
CA CYS A 312 -4.06 10.61 -10.10
C CYS A 312 -3.16 11.80 -10.44
N ALA A 313 -2.54 12.39 -9.43
CA ALA A 313 -1.50 13.40 -9.56
C ALA A 313 -0.32 13.08 -8.63
N ASP A 314 0.88 13.12 -9.18
CA ASP A 314 2.14 13.00 -8.46
C ASP A 314 2.70 14.38 -8.19
N ILE A 315 3.02 14.64 -6.92
CA ILE A 315 3.55 15.93 -6.48
C ILE A 315 4.86 15.68 -5.75
N SER A 316 5.96 16.12 -6.35
CA SER A 316 7.23 16.25 -5.63
C SER A 316 7.14 17.44 -4.67
N LEU A 317 7.76 17.28 -3.51
CA LEU A 317 7.76 18.27 -2.44
C LEU A 317 9.19 18.75 -2.24
N GLU A 318 9.36 20.06 -2.13
CA GLU A 318 10.65 20.68 -1.87
C GLU A 318 10.53 21.75 -0.80
N ARG A 319 11.53 21.82 0.08
CA ARG A 319 11.65 22.90 1.06
C ARG A 319 12.60 23.96 0.54
N ARG A 320 12.12 25.19 0.40
CA ARG A 320 12.90 26.33 -0.13
C ARG A 320 13.47 27.19 1.00
N GLN A 321 14.37 28.11 0.63
CA GLN A 321 14.89 29.13 1.56
C GLN A 321 13.72 29.88 2.23
N GLY A 322 13.83 30.10 3.55
CA GLY A 322 12.74 30.63 4.37
C GLY A 322 11.80 29.56 4.97
N GLY A 323 12.05 28.28 4.68
CA GLY A 323 11.34 27.16 5.30
C GLY A 323 10.04 26.76 4.60
N GLU A 324 9.65 27.45 3.53
CA GLU A 324 8.43 27.22 2.78
C GLU A 324 8.44 25.88 2.04
N ILE A 325 7.30 25.19 2.06
CA ILE A 325 7.10 23.95 1.29
C ILE A 325 6.42 24.25 -0.05
N TRP A 326 7.06 23.82 -1.13
CA TRP A 326 6.58 23.94 -2.50
C TRP A 326 6.28 22.55 -3.08
N GLY A 327 5.18 22.47 -3.83
CA GLY A 327 4.80 21.29 -4.58
C GLY A 327 4.99 21.52 -6.07
N LYS A 328 5.62 20.57 -6.76
CA LYS A 328 5.71 20.52 -8.22
C LYS A 328 4.96 19.29 -8.73
N VAL A 329 4.05 19.51 -9.67
CA VAL A 329 3.31 18.42 -10.31
C VAL A 329 4.24 17.73 -11.29
N GLU A 330 4.68 16.51 -10.95
CA GLU A 330 5.51 15.69 -11.83
C GLU A 330 4.66 15.01 -12.90
N TRP A 331 3.44 14.60 -12.55
CA TRP A 331 2.54 13.95 -13.48
C TRP A 331 1.08 14.09 -13.02
N CYS A 332 0.14 14.13 -13.97
CA CYS A 332 -1.29 14.15 -13.67
C CYS A 332 -2.13 13.64 -14.84
N GLY A 333 -2.90 12.57 -14.62
CA GLY A 333 -3.71 11.94 -15.65
C GLY A 333 -4.79 11.00 -15.11
N GLN A 334 -5.69 10.57 -16.00
CA GLN A 334 -6.69 9.56 -15.72
C GLN A 334 -6.03 8.18 -15.69
N VAL A 335 -6.25 7.43 -14.59
CA VAL A 335 -5.64 6.12 -14.38
C VAL A 335 -6.63 4.95 -14.54
N LEU A 336 -7.93 5.19 -14.38
CA LEU A 336 -8.97 4.16 -14.53
C LEU A 336 -10.33 4.79 -14.82
N VAL A 337 -11.16 4.04 -15.55
CA VAL A 337 -12.61 4.30 -15.69
C VAL A 337 -13.35 3.02 -15.34
N ALA A 338 -14.01 2.98 -14.19
CA ALA A 338 -14.71 1.79 -13.70
C ALA A 338 -15.75 2.18 -12.63
N ASP A 339 -16.72 1.32 -12.35
CA ASP A 339 -17.63 1.51 -11.22
C ASP A 339 -16.98 1.01 -9.92
N LEU A 340 -15.92 1.72 -9.51
CA LEU A 340 -15.06 1.35 -8.39
C LEU A 340 -14.75 2.56 -7.50
N TRP A 341 -14.57 2.30 -6.22
CA TRP A 341 -14.32 3.33 -5.20
C TRP A 341 -12.93 3.17 -4.59
N VAL A 342 -12.12 4.22 -4.61
CA VAL A 342 -10.83 4.21 -3.87
C VAL A 342 -11.12 4.12 -2.38
N LYS A 343 -10.56 3.11 -1.72
CA LYS A 343 -10.69 2.89 -0.27
C LYS A 343 -9.40 3.10 0.48
N ASN A 344 -8.31 2.61 -0.07
CA ASN A 344 -7.01 2.69 0.58
C ASN A 344 -5.89 2.70 -0.45
N CYS A 345 -4.74 3.24 -0.06
CA CYS A 345 -3.50 3.19 -0.83
C CYS A 345 -2.37 2.71 0.09
N LEU A 346 -1.51 1.85 -0.45
CA LEU A 346 -0.36 1.30 0.25
C LEU A 346 0.88 1.53 -0.61
N ASN A 347 1.83 2.29 -0.07
CA ASN A 347 3.16 2.42 -0.63
C ASN A 347 4.02 1.29 -0.11
N VAL A 348 4.62 0.53 -1.02
CA VAL A 348 5.53 -0.56 -0.67
C VAL A 348 6.87 -0.30 -1.34
N MET A 349 7.94 -0.25 -0.54
CA MET A 349 9.31 -0.35 -1.05
C MET A 349 9.62 -1.80 -1.36
N VAL A 350 10.10 -2.08 -2.56
CA VAL A 350 10.18 -3.43 -3.13
C VAL A 350 11.45 -3.67 -3.93
#